data_AF-A0A2R6C0W8-F1
#
_entry.id   AF-A0A2R6C0W8-F1
#
_cell.length_a   1.000
_cell.length_b   1.000
_cell.length_c   1.000
_cell.angle_alpha   90.00
_cell.angle_beta   90.00
_cell.angle_gamma   90.00
#
_symmetry.space_group_name_H-M   'P 1'
#
loop_
_entity.id
_entity.type
_entity.pdbx_description
1 polymer ?
#
loop_
_entity_poly.entity_id
_entity_poly.type
_entity_poly.pdbx_seq_one_letter_code
_entity_poly.pdbx_strand_id
1 'polypeptide(L)'
;MKTVIAKVPEPLYYKMKRHKEINWSEVIRQAIEKKLSETEKIKTGTELLEELKAYGINEMELKVTPSQGEKEFQKKLRRKSTIQMS
;
A
#
# COMPACT_ATOMS: atom_id res chain seq x y z
N MET A 1 -5.28 3.22 -27.96
CA MET A 1 -4.23 3.10 -26.91
C MET A 1 -3.12 4.12 -27.19
N LYS A 2 -2.41 4.57 -26.16
CA LYS A 2 -1.23 5.44 -26.28
C LYS A 2 0.00 4.64 -25.82
N THR A 3 1.17 4.93 -26.39
CA THR A 3 2.42 4.25 -26.03
C THR A 3 3.20 5.09 -25.04
N VAL A 4 3.70 4.45 -23.98
CA VAL A 4 4.57 5.07 -22.97
C VAL A 4 5.91 4.34 -22.99
N ILE A 5 7.01 5.09 -22.98
CA ILE A 5 8.37 4.55 -22.88
C ILE A 5 8.88 4.83 -21.47
N ALA A 6 9.17 3.77 -20.72
CA ALA A 6 9.71 3.85 -19.37
C ALA A 6 11.15 3.31 -19.34
N LYS A 7 12.05 4.04 -18.67
CA LYS A 7 13.41 3.55 -18.40
C LYS A 7 13.36 2.61 -17.21
N VAL A 8 13.95 1.43 -17.38
CA VAL A 8 14.10 0.42 -16.32
C VAL A 8 15.59 0.16 -16.07
N PRO A 9 16.01 -0.06 -14.81
CA PRO A 9 17.38 -0.46 -14.50
C PRO A 9 17.80 -1.69 -15.31
N GLU A 10 19.01 -1.67 -15.83
CA GLU A 10 19.52 -2.71 -16.72
C GLU A 10 19.49 -4.13 -16.10
N PRO A 11 19.80 -4.35 -14.80
CA PRO A 11 19.61 -5.65 -14.16
C PRO A 11 18.17 -6.16 -14.18
N LEU A 12 17.19 -5.26 -14.09
CA LEU A 12 15.77 -5.60 -14.13
C LEU A 12 15.34 -5.97 -15.55
N TYR A 13 15.81 -5.21 -16.55
CA TYR A 13 15.58 -5.53 -17.95
C TYR A 13 16.08 -6.95 -18.30
N TYR A 14 17.28 -7.32 -17.87
CA TYR A 14 17.80 -8.68 -18.10
C TYR A 14 16.98 -9.76 -17.40
N LYS A 15 16.47 -9.50 -16.19
CA LYS A 15 15.53 -10.42 -15.52
C LYS A 15 14.26 -10.59 -16.34
N MET A 16 13.67 -9.49 -16.81
CA MET A 16 12.46 -9.53 -17.62
C MET A 16 12.67 -10.31 -18.93
N LYS A 17 13.79 -10.04 -19.61
CA LYS A 17 14.13 -10.67 -20.90
C LYS A 17 14.31 -12.19 -20.82
N ARG A 18 14.69 -12.73 -19.64
CA ARG A 18 14.79 -14.18 -19.42
C ARG A 18 13.43 -14.88 -19.38
N HIS A 19 12.38 -14.17 -18.98
CA HIS A 19 11.03 -14.69 -18.88
C HIS A 19 10.19 -14.22 -20.08
N LYS A 20 10.33 -14.92 -21.20
CA LYS A 20 9.65 -14.59 -22.47
C LYS A 20 8.18 -15.01 -22.47
N GLU A 21 7.81 -15.92 -21.58
CA GLU A 21 6.44 -16.39 -21.34
C GLU A 21 5.54 -15.30 -20.75
N ILE A 22 6.12 -14.23 -20.19
CA ILE A 22 5.39 -13.16 -19.51
C ILE A 22 5.04 -12.04 -20.49
N ASN A 23 3.77 -11.65 -20.52
CA ASN A 23 3.33 -10.43 -21.19
C ASN A 23 3.67 -9.19 -20.33
N TRP A 24 4.87 -8.66 -20.50
CA TRP A 24 5.34 -7.52 -19.73
C TRP A 24 4.49 -6.25 -19.88
N SER A 25 3.82 -6.06 -21.03
CA SER A 25 2.90 -4.94 -21.23
C SER A 25 1.66 -5.04 -20.33
N GLU A 26 1.18 -6.26 -20.08
CA GLU A 26 0.09 -6.52 -19.13
C GLU A 26 0.54 -6.25 -17.70
N VAL A 27 1.71 -6.77 -17.31
CA VAL A 27 2.29 -6.55 -15.98
C VAL A 27 2.47 -5.06 -15.69
N ILE A 28 2.98 -4.30 -16.66
CA ILE A 28 3.17 -2.85 -16.52
C ILE A 28 1.83 -2.13 -16.41
N ARG A 29 0.81 -2.50 -17.20
CA ARG A 29 -0.54 -1.91 -17.08
C ARG A 29 -1.12 -2.15 -15.70
N GLN A 30 -1.10 -3.38 -15.21
CA GLN A 30 -1.62 -3.73 -13.88
C GLN A 30 -0.85 -3.00 -12.77
N ALA A 31 0.46 -2.86 -12.89
CA ALA A 31 1.27 -2.12 -11.93
C ALA A 31 0.91 -0.62 -11.91
N ILE A 32 0.70 -0.01 -13.09
CA ILE A 32 0.27 1.39 -13.21
C ILE A 32 -1.14 1.56 -12.62
N GLU A 33 -2.10 0.73 -13.01
CA GLU A 33 -3.47 0.76 -12.49
C GLU A 33 -3.49 0.58 -10.97
N LYS A 34 -2.73 -0.39 -10.46
CA LYS A 34 -2.59 -0.58 -9.01
C LYS A 34 -2.02 0.66 -8.34
N LYS A 35 -0.95 1.24 -8.88
CA LYS A 35 -0.32 2.42 -8.28
C LYS A 35 -1.23 3.64 -8.32
N LEU A 36 -1.96 3.85 -9.42
CA LEU A 36 -2.99 4.87 -9.52
C LEU A 36 -4.08 4.62 -8.49
N SER A 37 -4.60 3.39 -8.42
CA SER A 37 -5.61 3.04 -7.42
C SER A 37 -5.12 3.25 -6.00
N GLU A 38 -3.85 2.99 -5.65
CA GLU A 38 -3.31 3.25 -4.32
C GLU A 38 -3.16 4.75 -4.03
N THR A 39 -2.79 5.52 -5.06
CA THR A 39 -2.59 6.96 -4.95
C THR A 39 -3.94 7.70 -4.90
N GLU A 40 -4.93 7.23 -5.64
CA GLU A 40 -6.31 7.71 -5.65
C GLU A 40 -7.11 7.15 -4.46
N LYS A 41 -6.79 5.95 -3.95
CA LYS A 41 -7.28 5.42 -2.66
C LYS A 41 -6.63 6.09 -1.45
N ILE A 42 -5.82 7.14 -1.64
CA ILE A 42 -5.85 8.23 -0.67
C ILE A 42 -7.24 8.86 -0.81
N LYS A 43 -8.27 8.12 -0.35
CA LYS A 43 -9.56 8.68 -0.03
C LYS A 43 -9.22 9.75 0.97
N THR A 44 -9.25 10.99 0.53
CA THR A 44 -9.23 12.13 1.43
C THR A 44 -10.24 11.80 2.52
N GLY A 45 -9.96 12.10 3.80
CA GLY A 45 -10.85 11.67 4.89
C GLY A 45 -12.33 11.95 4.60
N THR A 46 -12.62 12.99 3.82
CA THR A 46 -13.92 13.33 3.26
C THR A 46 -14.59 12.24 2.40
N GLU A 47 -13.90 11.60 1.45
CA GLU A 47 -14.49 10.56 0.58
C GLU A 47 -14.84 9.29 1.38
N LEU A 48 -14.02 8.97 2.38
CA LEU A 48 -14.27 7.86 3.29
C LEU A 48 -15.48 8.17 4.20
N LEU A 49 -15.60 9.42 4.65
CA LEU A 49 -16.77 9.88 5.42
C LEU A 49 -18.05 9.91 4.58
N GLU A 50 -17.99 10.27 3.29
CA GLU A 50 -19.13 10.22 2.38
C GLU A 50 -19.61 8.80 2.12
N GLU A 51 -18.69 7.86 1.93
CA GLU A 51 -19.02 6.44 1.78
C GLU A 51 -19.64 5.86 3.06
N LEU A 52 -19.09 6.20 4.24
CA LEU A 52 -19.68 5.82 5.53
C LEU A 52 -21.11 6.38 5.69
N LYS A 53 -21.33 7.64 5.29
CA LYS A 53 -22.68 8.25 5.26
C LYS A 53 -23.62 7.50 4.33
N ALA A 54 -23.15 7.04 3.16
CA ALA A 54 -23.95 6.23 2.23
C ALA A 54 -24.37 4.87 2.82
N TYR A 55 -23.55 4.30 3.72
CA TYR A 55 -23.88 3.10 4.50
C TYR A 55 -24.69 3.38 5.78
N GLY A 56 -25.10 4.64 6.00
CA GLY A 56 -25.87 5.05 7.18
C GLY A 56 -25.03 5.20 8.45
N ILE A 57 -23.70 5.16 8.35
CA ILE A 57 -22.78 5.35 9.47
C ILE A 57 -22.47 6.83 9.59
N ASN A 58 -22.86 7.43 10.72
CA ASN A 58 -22.58 8.84 10.98
C ASN A 58 -21.16 9.00 11.51
N GLU A 59 -20.45 10.04 11.07
CA GLU A 59 -19.12 10.38 11.55
C GLU A 59 -19.05 10.60 13.07
N MET A 60 -20.16 11.01 13.67
CA MET A 60 -20.33 11.17 15.12
C MET A 60 -20.36 9.84 15.89
N GLU A 61 -20.63 8.72 15.21
CA GLU A 61 -20.62 7.38 15.81
C GLU A 61 -19.24 6.72 15.75
N LEU A 62 -18.31 7.32 15.00
CA LEU A 62 -16.94 6.84 14.89
C LEU A 62 -16.19 7.12 16.19
N LYS A 63 -15.93 6.05 16.96
CA LYS A 63 -14.97 6.12 18.07
C LYS A 63 -13.56 5.95 17.51
N VAL A 64 -12.81 7.05 17.46
CA VAL A 64 -11.36 6.99 17.22
C VAL A 64 -10.74 6.27 18.41
N THR A 65 -10.45 4.98 18.22
CA THR A 65 -9.64 4.25 19.17
C THR A 65 -8.19 4.68 18.98
N PRO A 66 -7.45 5.05 20.05
CA PRO A 66 -6.01 5.22 19.96
C PRO A 66 -5.41 3.95 19.34
N SER A 67 -4.35 4.06 18.53
CA SER A 67 -3.70 2.89 17.93
C SER A 67 -3.45 1.86 19.03
N GLN A 68 -4.17 0.73 18.99
CA GLN A 68 -4.20 -0.19 20.11
C GLN A 68 -2.78 -0.67 20.39
N GLY A 69 -2.24 -0.20 21.52
CA GLY A 69 -1.03 -0.70 22.12
C GLY A 69 0.24 -0.59 21.29
N GLU A 70 0.32 0.20 20.21
CA GLU A 70 1.54 0.25 19.39
C GLU A 70 2.76 0.67 20.23
N LYS A 71 2.57 1.65 21.12
CA LYS A 71 3.60 2.04 22.11
C LYS A 71 3.93 0.92 23.11
N GLU A 72 2.94 0.15 23.56
CA GLU A 72 3.16 -0.96 24.49
C GLU A 72 3.83 -2.17 23.82
N PHE A 73 3.49 -2.45 22.57
CA PHE A 73 4.09 -3.47 21.73
C PHE A 73 5.55 -3.14 21.42
N GLN A 74 5.84 -1.89 21.00
CA GLN A 74 7.21 -1.40 20.83
C GLN A 74 8.00 -1.48 22.15
N LYS A 75 7.39 -1.15 23.29
CA LYS A 75 8.02 -1.28 24.62
C LYS A 75 8.34 -2.74 24.97
N LYS A 76 7.43 -3.68 24.64
CA LYS A 76 7.67 -5.13 24.82
C LYS A 76 8.78 -5.65 23.91
N LEU A 77 8.83 -5.22 22.65
CA LEU A 77 9.90 -5.60 21.72
C LEU A 77 11.28 -5.12 22.18
N ARG A 78 11.39 -3.86 22.64
CA ARG A 78 12.64 -3.32 23.18
C ARG A 78 13.14 -4.12 24.38
N ARG A 79 12.24 -4.51 25.30
CA ARG A 79 12.58 -5.33 26.48
C ARG A 79 13.11 -6.71 26.11
N LYS A 80 12.48 -7.40 25.14
CA LYS A 80 12.92 -8.73 24.71
C LYS A 80 14.28 -8.71 23.98
N SER A 81 14.54 -7.66 23.19
CA SER A 81 15.81 -7.50 22.46
C SER A 81 17.03 -7.36 23.40
N THR A 82 16.88 -6.62 24.50
CA THR A 82 17.96 -6.43 25.49
C THR A 82 18.29 -7.72 26.26
N ILE A 83 17.29 -8.54 26.56
CA ILE A 83 17.47 -9.80 27.33
C ILE A 83 18.18 -10.87 26.49
N GLN A 84 18.07 -10.83 25.17
CA GLN A 84 18.65 -11.83 24.28
C GLN A 84 20.09 -11.51 23.84
N MET A 85 20.60 -10.33 24.23
CA MET A 85 21.95 -9.82 23.94
C MET A 85 22.84 -9.75 25.20
N SER A 86 22.35 -10.22 26.35
CA SER A 86 23.06 -10.29 27.64
C SER A 86 23.37 -11.74 27.98
#